data_AF-A0A351XBX3-F1
#
_entry.id   AF-A0A351XBX3-F1
#
_cell.length_a   1.000
_cell.length_b   1.000
_cell.length_c   1.000
_cell.angle_alpha   90.00
_cell.angle_beta   90.00
_cell.angle_gamma   90.00
#
_symmetry.space_group_name_H-M   'P 1'
#
loop_
_entity.id
_entity.type
_entity.pdbx_description
1 polymer ?
#
loop_
_entity_poly.entity_id
_entity_poly.type
_entity_poly.pdbx_seq_one_letter_code
_entity_poly.pdbx_strand_id
1 'polypeptide(L)'
;MAKKTVFITGGTGNMGWAAVNEMLKHPNEINIKMLARKSPKNEEKLKGLMAKPNVQIIWGDLGDYDSILEGVTGADYVLHVGGMVSPTADWKPYRTQKTNIGAAENICKAILAQADPDAVKVCYIGTVAETGGRNYPIHWGRCGDPIKISIYDHYAISKTIAERTFVESGIKNWVVMRQSGILYPNILKNMDPIMFHVPINGVLEWCTVEDSGRLMCNLVLEDMKGNLKEDFWNHFFNIGSGEQYRISNYEFEQLLLGTLGLAGPEKLFDPNWFITKNFHGQFYADGDKLENFLHFRENLPVQDYFNRLANQVEFYFKIPRYLPKNLVAACAKPFMKKIASTKDFGTLDWVATKNPVRLSAYYGTYEDWAKIPSKWEDFEIRKFNKKTEDAENYKLDHGYDETKPESELDIEDMKQAAKFRGGECLSETMVKGDMATKLKWKCGYCGAEFEASPALILLGGHWCPECYIPQKKWDYDNIARTNPFFAQVWYPSHTKEETNVYKFDDLFQINGVKWDDIKR
;
A
#
# COMPACT_ATOMS: atom_id res chain seq x y z
N MET A 1 -35.32 -1.83 -6.42
CA MET A 1 -34.69 -1.09 -5.31
C MET A 1 -34.36 0.32 -5.77
N ALA A 2 -34.32 1.31 -4.88
CA ALA A 2 -33.87 2.66 -5.24
C ALA A 2 -32.38 2.62 -5.63
N LYS A 3 -31.97 3.50 -6.56
CA LYS A 3 -30.56 3.64 -6.93
C LYS A 3 -29.73 4.09 -5.73
N LYS A 4 -28.49 3.62 -5.66
CA LYS A 4 -27.49 4.08 -4.70
C LYS A 4 -26.57 5.10 -5.36
N THR A 5 -26.24 6.15 -4.62
CA THR A 5 -25.34 7.21 -5.07
C THR A 5 -23.95 6.95 -4.51
N VAL A 6 -22.98 6.79 -5.40
CA VAL A 6 -21.59 6.50 -5.07
C VAL A 6 -20.75 7.74 -5.37
N PHE A 7 -20.15 8.33 -4.33
CA PHE A 7 -19.11 9.34 -4.49
C PHE A 7 -17.74 8.67 -4.58
N ILE A 8 -17.04 8.85 -5.70
CA ILE A 8 -15.69 8.32 -5.90
C ILE A 8 -14.67 9.44 -6.08
N THR A 9 -13.59 9.36 -5.30
CA THR A 9 -12.40 10.19 -5.52
C THR A 9 -11.31 9.38 -6.20
N GLY A 10 -10.46 10.03 -7.00
CA GLY A 10 -9.43 9.31 -7.77
C GLY A 10 -9.95 8.55 -8.99
N GLY A 11 -11.21 8.79 -9.41
CA GLY A 11 -11.84 8.10 -10.54
C GLY A 11 -11.13 8.29 -11.90
N THR A 12 -10.25 9.30 -12.03
CA THR A 12 -9.43 9.48 -13.23
C THR A 12 -8.14 8.63 -13.24
N GLY A 13 -7.72 8.07 -12.09
CA GLY A 13 -6.56 7.19 -11.95
C GLY A 13 -6.84 5.75 -12.43
N ASN A 14 -5.84 4.86 -12.41
CA ASN A 14 -5.98 3.51 -13.00
C ASN A 14 -7.08 2.68 -12.31
N MET A 15 -6.97 2.45 -11.00
CA MET A 15 -7.96 1.71 -10.21
C MET A 15 -9.33 2.40 -10.23
N GLY A 16 -9.37 3.70 -9.96
CA GLY A 16 -10.62 4.45 -9.94
C GLY A 16 -11.34 4.44 -11.29
N TRP A 17 -10.60 4.50 -12.40
CA TRP A 17 -11.19 4.41 -13.74
C TRP A 17 -11.76 3.03 -14.03
N ALA A 18 -11.05 1.96 -13.64
CA ALA A 18 -11.57 0.60 -13.75
C ALA A 18 -12.86 0.44 -12.93
N ALA A 19 -12.89 0.94 -11.70
CA ALA A 19 -14.08 0.94 -10.84
C ALA A 19 -15.25 1.70 -11.46
N VAL A 20 -15.02 2.90 -12.00
CA VAL A 20 -16.06 3.67 -12.72
C VAL A 20 -16.59 2.88 -13.91
N ASN A 21 -15.73 2.24 -14.71
CA ASN A 21 -16.18 1.44 -15.85
C ASN A 21 -17.01 0.22 -15.45
N GLU A 22 -16.69 -0.43 -14.33
CA GLU A 22 -17.52 -1.52 -13.78
C GLU A 22 -18.88 -0.99 -13.30
N MET A 23 -18.92 0.09 -12.51
CA MET A 23 -20.18 0.69 -12.05
C MET A 23 -21.07 1.18 -13.19
N LEU A 24 -20.49 1.65 -14.30
CA LEU A 24 -21.23 2.08 -15.50
C LEU A 24 -22.00 0.93 -16.20
N LYS A 25 -21.69 -0.33 -15.89
CA LYS A 25 -22.46 -1.50 -16.35
C LYS A 25 -23.77 -1.68 -15.57
N HIS A 26 -23.95 -0.96 -14.46
CA HIS A 26 -25.11 -1.02 -13.56
C HIS A 26 -25.84 0.34 -13.44
N PRO A 27 -26.26 0.96 -14.56
CA PRO A 27 -26.82 2.31 -14.54
C PRO A 27 -28.22 2.39 -13.89
N ASN A 28 -28.88 1.24 -13.68
CA ASN A 28 -30.20 1.16 -13.06
C ASN A 28 -30.11 1.02 -11.53
N GLU A 29 -28.93 0.70 -11.02
CA GLU A 29 -28.62 0.47 -9.62
C GLU A 29 -27.74 1.59 -9.04
N ILE A 30 -26.84 2.17 -9.84
CA ILE A 30 -25.79 3.08 -9.37
C ILE A 30 -25.85 4.45 -10.08
N ASN A 31 -25.87 5.51 -9.27
CA ASN A 31 -25.51 6.87 -9.67
C ASN A 31 -24.05 7.14 -9.24
N ILE A 32 -23.26 7.79 -10.09
CA ILE A 32 -21.85 8.08 -9.83
C ILE A 32 -21.67 9.59 -9.67
N LYS A 33 -21.15 10.02 -8.53
CA LYS A 33 -20.53 11.34 -8.34
C LYS A 33 -19.03 11.15 -8.38
N MET A 34 -18.33 11.78 -9.31
CA MET A 34 -16.88 11.62 -9.45
C MET A 34 -16.15 12.95 -9.28
N LEU A 35 -15.25 13.00 -8.30
CA LEU A 35 -14.32 14.12 -8.17
C LEU A 35 -13.24 14.02 -9.25
N ALA A 36 -13.04 15.11 -10.00
CA ALA A 36 -11.98 15.22 -10.99
C ALA A 36 -11.35 16.61 -10.97
N ARG A 37 -10.02 16.67 -11.13
CA ARG A 37 -9.32 17.95 -11.30
C ARG A 37 -9.61 18.52 -12.68
N LYS A 38 -9.96 19.80 -12.75
CA LYS A 38 -10.21 20.47 -14.03
C LYS A 38 -8.89 20.63 -14.80
N SER A 39 -8.81 20.01 -15.98
CA SER A 39 -7.69 20.13 -16.90
C SER A 39 -8.15 19.72 -18.30
N PRO A 40 -7.52 20.21 -19.39
CA PRO A 40 -7.91 19.82 -20.75
C PRO A 40 -7.94 18.30 -20.96
N LYS A 41 -6.95 17.60 -20.41
CA LYS A 41 -6.87 16.13 -20.46
C LYS A 41 -8.07 15.45 -19.78
N ASN A 42 -8.47 15.94 -18.60
CA ASN A 42 -9.62 15.37 -17.90
C ASN A 42 -10.94 15.77 -18.53
N GLU A 43 -11.07 16.99 -19.03
CA GLU A 43 -12.27 17.44 -19.76
C GLU A 43 -12.51 16.58 -21.01
N GLU A 44 -11.44 16.26 -21.76
CA GLU A 44 -11.51 15.34 -22.90
C GLU A 44 -11.86 13.91 -22.46
N LYS A 45 -11.12 13.35 -21.49
CA LYS A 45 -11.34 11.98 -20.98
C LYS A 45 -12.77 11.78 -20.44
N LEU A 46 -13.35 12.80 -19.82
CA LEU A 46 -14.64 12.73 -19.14
C LEU A 46 -15.83 13.19 -19.98
N LYS A 47 -15.59 13.71 -21.20
CA LYS A 47 -16.64 14.21 -22.10
C LYS A 47 -17.79 13.22 -22.30
N GLY A 48 -17.47 11.95 -22.53
CA GLY A 48 -18.48 10.90 -22.72
C GLY A 48 -19.23 10.52 -21.43
N LEU A 49 -18.62 10.72 -20.26
CA LEU A 49 -19.25 10.45 -18.97
C LEU A 49 -20.19 11.58 -18.55
N MET A 50 -19.83 12.84 -18.81
CA MET A 50 -20.68 14.00 -18.53
C MET A 50 -22.03 13.97 -19.28
N ALA A 51 -22.13 13.20 -20.38
CA ALA A 51 -23.38 13.02 -21.12
C ALA A 51 -24.31 11.95 -20.52
N LYS A 52 -23.86 11.17 -19.52
CA LYS A 52 -24.65 10.09 -18.94
C LYS A 52 -25.55 10.63 -17.82
N PRO A 53 -26.85 10.29 -17.79
CA PRO A 53 -27.80 10.86 -16.81
C PRO A 53 -27.56 10.39 -15.37
N ASN A 54 -26.83 9.28 -15.18
CA ASN A 54 -26.49 8.74 -13.87
C ASN A 54 -25.06 9.11 -13.42
N VAL A 55 -24.40 10.06 -14.08
CA VAL A 55 -23.04 10.51 -13.74
C VAL A 55 -23.00 12.02 -13.53
N GLN A 56 -22.44 12.43 -12.40
CA GLN A 56 -22.11 13.82 -12.08
C GLN A 56 -20.59 13.94 -11.93
N ILE A 57 -19.99 14.88 -12.65
CA ILE A 57 -18.58 15.25 -12.47
C ILE A 57 -18.51 16.47 -11.56
N ILE A 58 -17.75 16.34 -10.48
CA ILE A 58 -17.48 17.41 -9.54
C ILE A 58 -16.05 17.88 -9.80
N TRP A 59 -15.92 19.11 -10.29
CA TRP A 59 -14.63 19.68 -10.66
C TRP A 59 -13.97 20.30 -9.43
N GLY A 60 -12.98 19.61 -8.88
CA GLY A 60 -12.33 20.00 -7.62
C GLY A 60 -11.02 19.27 -7.37
N ASP A 61 -10.46 19.46 -6.18
CA ASP A 61 -9.25 18.80 -5.70
C ASP A 61 -9.50 18.10 -4.35
N LEU A 62 -8.68 17.10 -4.02
CA LEU A 62 -8.78 16.39 -2.74
C LEU A 62 -8.54 17.32 -1.53
N GLY A 63 -7.74 18.38 -1.72
CA GLY A 63 -7.49 19.38 -0.68
C GLY A 63 -8.61 20.41 -0.51
N ASP A 64 -9.61 20.42 -1.39
CA ASP A 64 -10.73 21.37 -1.35
C ASP A 64 -11.95 20.76 -0.63
N TYR A 65 -12.21 21.25 0.58
CA TYR A 65 -13.31 20.75 1.41
C TYR A 65 -14.69 20.94 0.75
N ASP A 66 -14.93 22.05 0.05
CA ASP A 66 -16.25 22.36 -0.50
C ASP A 66 -16.59 21.40 -1.65
N SER A 67 -15.61 21.10 -2.50
CA SER A 67 -15.73 20.07 -3.55
C SER A 67 -15.97 18.67 -2.96
N ILE A 68 -15.29 18.33 -1.86
CA ILE A 68 -15.50 17.05 -1.17
C ILE A 68 -16.89 17.00 -0.55
N LEU A 69 -17.35 18.08 0.08
CA LEU A 69 -18.68 18.19 0.67
C LEU A 69 -19.78 18.02 -0.39
N GLU A 70 -19.65 18.69 -1.56
CA GLU A 70 -20.59 18.51 -2.68
C GLU A 70 -20.69 17.04 -3.13
N GLY A 71 -19.54 16.35 -3.15
CA GLY A 71 -19.45 14.92 -3.47
C GLY A 71 -20.17 14.05 -2.46
N VAL A 72 -19.90 14.26 -1.18
CA VAL A 72 -20.48 13.46 -0.09
C VAL A 72 -21.96 13.75 0.10
N THR A 73 -22.43 14.97 -0.15
CA THR A 73 -23.83 15.33 0.07
C THR A 73 -24.79 14.48 -0.75
N GLY A 74 -25.63 13.68 -0.08
CA GLY A 74 -26.57 12.75 -0.70
C GLY A 74 -25.93 11.48 -1.29
N ALA A 75 -24.68 11.18 -0.97
CA ALA A 75 -24.05 9.91 -1.30
C ALA A 75 -24.41 8.83 -0.26
N ASP A 76 -24.67 7.61 -0.73
CA ASP A 76 -24.80 6.42 0.13
C ASP A 76 -23.42 5.82 0.44
N TYR A 77 -22.52 5.86 -0.56
CA TYR A 77 -21.16 5.32 -0.45
C TYR A 77 -20.13 6.37 -0.82
N VAL A 78 -19.04 6.43 -0.05
CA VAL A 78 -17.83 7.18 -0.37
C VAL A 78 -16.70 6.20 -0.64
N LEU A 79 -16.22 6.15 -1.88
CA LEU A 79 -15.11 5.31 -2.32
C LEU A 79 -13.86 6.17 -2.49
N HIS A 80 -12.99 6.19 -1.47
CA HIS A 80 -11.77 6.99 -1.50
C HIS A 80 -10.60 6.19 -2.09
N VAL A 81 -10.43 6.32 -3.42
CA VAL A 81 -9.30 5.73 -4.17
C VAL A 81 -8.18 6.75 -4.42
N GLY A 82 -8.52 8.05 -4.42
CA GLY A 82 -7.60 9.12 -4.79
C GLY A 82 -6.41 9.30 -3.83
N GLY A 83 -5.27 9.69 -4.40
CA GLY A 83 -4.07 10.05 -3.65
C GLY A 83 -2.87 10.26 -4.55
N MET A 84 -1.79 10.81 -4.00
CA MET A 84 -0.47 10.80 -4.62
C MET A 84 0.24 9.49 -4.32
N VAL A 85 0.83 8.89 -5.36
CA VAL A 85 1.51 7.58 -5.34
C VAL A 85 2.87 7.68 -6.03
N SER A 86 3.72 6.68 -5.83
CA SER A 86 5.01 6.56 -6.52
C SER A 86 4.84 6.47 -8.05
N PRO A 87 5.80 6.98 -8.85
CA PRO A 87 7.06 7.58 -8.40
C PRO A 87 6.91 9.02 -7.89
N THR A 88 5.83 9.73 -8.22
CA THR A 88 5.69 11.15 -7.85
C THR A 88 5.76 11.37 -6.33
N ALA A 89 5.27 10.42 -5.53
CA ALA A 89 5.36 10.47 -4.09
C ALA A 89 6.81 10.50 -3.57
N ASP A 90 7.72 9.74 -4.17
CA ASP A 90 9.14 9.68 -3.80
C ASP A 90 9.86 11.00 -4.11
N TRP A 91 9.42 11.68 -5.16
CA TRP A 91 9.99 12.97 -5.58
C TRP A 91 9.40 14.17 -4.84
N LYS A 92 8.18 14.05 -4.28
CA LYS A 92 7.43 15.14 -3.62
C LYS A 92 6.84 14.70 -2.28
N PRO A 93 7.67 14.34 -1.29
CA PRO A 93 7.24 13.79 -0.02
C PRO A 93 6.32 14.70 0.81
N TYR A 94 6.58 16.02 0.88
CA TYR A 94 5.75 16.93 1.67
C TYR A 94 4.38 17.15 1.03
N ARG A 95 4.34 17.32 -0.30
CA ARG A 95 3.08 17.45 -1.04
C ARG A 95 2.24 16.18 -0.92
N THR A 96 2.88 15.01 -0.98
CA THR A 96 2.20 13.71 -0.84
C THR A 96 1.47 13.59 0.49
N GLN A 97 2.16 13.92 1.59
CA GLN A 97 1.53 13.92 2.92
C GLN A 97 0.37 14.92 2.99
N LYS A 98 0.59 16.17 2.55
CA LYS A 98 -0.46 17.20 2.55
C LYS A 98 -1.70 16.75 1.77
N THR A 99 -1.51 16.19 0.58
CA THR A 99 -2.61 15.74 -0.28
C THR A 99 -3.34 14.54 0.32
N ASN A 100 -2.63 13.49 0.71
CA ASN A 100 -3.26 12.24 1.14
C ASN A 100 -3.91 12.38 2.52
N ILE A 101 -3.24 13.05 3.47
CA ILE A 101 -3.78 13.26 4.83
C ILE A 101 -4.96 14.24 4.78
N GLY A 102 -4.78 15.37 4.08
CA GLY A 102 -5.84 16.37 3.95
C GLY A 102 -7.08 15.82 3.22
N ALA A 103 -6.91 14.91 2.26
CA ALA A 103 -8.03 14.22 1.63
C ALA A 103 -8.85 13.42 2.65
N ALA A 104 -8.19 12.61 3.48
CA ALA A 104 -8.84 11.80 4.50
C ALA A 104 -9.58 12.66 5.52
N GLU A 105 -8.95 13.74 6.00
CA GLU A 105 -9.54 14.70 6.93
C GLU A 105 -10.78 15.38 6.32
N ASN A 106 -10.67 15.88 5.08
CA ASN A 106 -11.79 16.52 4.38
C ASN A 106 -12.97 15.57 4.18
N ILE A 107 -12.70 14.32 3.78
CA ILE A 107 -13.74 13.32 3.55
C ILE A 107 -14.43 12.96 4.87
N CYS A 108 -13.68 12.67 5.93
CA CYS A 108 -14.26 12.36 7.23
C CYS A 108 -15.12 13.52 7.74
N LYS A 109 -14.59 14.75 7.64
CA LYS A 109 -15.32 15.97 8.01
C LYS A 109 -16.59 16.16 7.18
N ALA A 110 -16.57 15.85 5.89
CA ALA A 110 -17.74 15.99 5.02
C ALA A 110 -18.81 14.92 5.29
N ILE A 111 -18.42 13.70 5.64
CA ILE A 111 -19.34 12.61 6.04
C ILE A 111 -20.04 12.98 7.35
N LEU A 112 -19.27 13.41 8.36
CA LEU A 112 -19.81 13.79 9.67
C LEU A 112 -20.68 15.06 9.62
N ALA A 113 -20.60 15.85 8.55
CA ALA A 113 -21.44 17.03 8.33
C ALA A 113 -22.79 16.69 7.67
N GLN A 114 -23.04 15.44 7.26
CA GLN A 114 -24.33 15.04 6.70
C GLN A 114 -25.42 15.05 7.78
N ALA A 115 -26.68 15.20 7.34
CA ALA A 115 -27.83 15.17 8.24
C ALA A 115 -27.98 13.83 8.97
N ASP A 116 -27.64 12.73 8.29
CA ASP A 116 -27.53 11.39 8.85
C ASP A 116 -26.15 10.80 8.45
N PRO A 117 -25.10 11.02 9.25
CA PRO A 117 -23.77 10.52 8.94
C PRO A 117 -23.67 8.99 9.06
N ASP A 118 -24.54 8.36 9.86
CA ASP A 118 -24.52 6.91 10.09
C ASP A 118 -24.98 6.13 8.85
N ALA A 119 -25.81 6.76 8.01
CA ALA A 119 -26.27 6.19 6.74
C ALA A 119 -25.19 6.15 5.65
N VAL A 120 -24.11 6.93 5.79
CA VAL A 120 -23.03 6.99 4.80
C VAL A 120 -21.98 5.94 5.09
N LYS A 121 -21.68 5.10 4.09
CA LYS A 121 -20.67 4.05 4.17
C LYS A 121 -19.40 4.48 3.45
N VAL A 122 -18.23 4.29 4.05
CA VAL A 122 -16.96 4.71 3.46
C VAL A 122 -16.00 3.55 3.26
N CYS A 123 -15.42 3.47 2.07
CA CYS A 123 -14.30 2.59 1.76
C CYS A 123 -13.05 3.44 1.52
N TYR A 124 -12.03 3.22 2.33
CA TYR A 124 -10.72 3.83 2.15
C TYR A 124 -9.74 2.82 1.54
N ILE A 125 -9.10 3.22 0.44
CA ILE A 125 -8.00 2.45 -0.16
C ILE A 125 -6.69 2.83 0.52
N GLY A 126 -6.29 1.99 1.49
CA GLY A 126 -5.00 2.00 2.16
C GLY A 126 -3.91 1.37 1.30
N THR A 127 -2.83 0.90 1.91
CA THR A 127 -1.71 0.33 1.16
C THR A 127 -0.93 -0.71 1.95
N VAL A 128 -0.47 -1.76 1.28
CA VAL A 128 0.50 -2.70 1.85
C VAL A 128 1.83 -2.04 2.24
N ALA A 129 2.14 -0.87 1.67
CA ALA A 129 3.40 -0.18 1.93
C ALA A 129 3.63 0.14 3.41
N GLU A 130 2.57 0.23 4.22
CA GLU A 130 2.67 0.50 5.65
C GLU A 130 3.22 -0.66 6.48
N THR A 131 3.10 -1.90 5.99
CA THR A 131 3.77 -3.03 6.63
C THR A 131 5.27 -3.04 6.29
N GLY A 132 5.70 -2.30 5.26
CA GLY A 132 7.10 -2.30 4.83
C GLY A 132 7.59 -3.68 4.42
N GLY A 133 8.91 -3.88 4.45
CA GLY A 133 9.49 -5.12 3.93
C GLY A 133 9.18 -6.35 4.77
N ARG A 134 8.69 -7.40 4.11
CA ARG A 134 8.53 -8.76 4.63
C ARG A 134 9.35 -9.72 3.77
N ASN A 135 10.67 -9.59 3.82
CA ASN A 135 11.53 -10.59 3.18
C ASN A 135 11.51 -11.90 3.98
N TYR A 136 11.89 -13.00 3.33
CA TYR A 136 12.08 -14.28 4.02
C TYR A 136 12.92 -14.11 5.31
N PRO A 137 12.56 -14.75 6.44
CA PRO A 137 11.49 -15.74 6.58
C PRO A 137 10.08 -15.17 6.78
N ILE A 138 9.88 -13.87 7.01
CA ILE A 138 8.58 -13.30 7.42
C ILE A 138 7.66 -12.89 6.26
N HIS A 139 7.79 -13.54 5.11
CA HIS A 139 7.21 -13.12 3.83
C HIS A 139 5.68 -13.26 3.67
N TRP A 140 5.03 -13.93 4.61
CA TRP A 140 3.58 -13.94 4.73
C TRP A 140 3.14 -12.92 5.77
N GLY A 141 2.18 -12.07 5.42
CA GLY A 141 1.58 -11.11 6.33
C GLY A 141 0.05 -11.18 6.35
N ARG A 142 -0.56 -10.61 7.39
CA ARG A 142 -2.02 -10.43 7.53
C ARG A 142 -2.37 -9.07 8.13
N CYS A 143 -3.64 -8.66 8.02
CA CYS A 143 -4.15 -7.54 8.81
C CYS A 143 -3.90 -7.81 10.31
N GLY A 144 -3.61 -6.75 11.05
CA GLY A 144 -3.18 -6.84 12.45
C GLY A 144 -1.67 -6.97 12.65
N ASP A 145 -0.90 -7.35 11.62
CA ASP A 145 0.57 -7.39 11.70
C ASP A 145 1.17 -5.99 11.94
N PRO A 146 2.38 -5.91 12.54
CA PRO A 146 2.98 -4.62 12.88
C PRO A 146 3.16 -3.70 11.67
N ILE A 147 2.65 -2.48 11.78
CA ILE A 147 3.04 -1.40 10.87
C ILE A 147 4.54 -1.11 11.04
N LYS A 148 5.26 -1.10 9.93
CA LYS A 148 6.72 -0.94 9.85
C LYS A 148 7.08 -0.24 8.55
N ILE A 149 6.73 1.04 8.46
CA ILE A 149 6.93 1.84 7.25
C ILE A 149 8.42 1.93 6.90
N SER A 150 8.77 1.56 5.66
CA SER A 150 10.14 1.65 5.17
C SER A 150 10.73 3.06 5.33
N ILE A 151 12.01 3.13 5.69
CA ILE A 151 12.74 4.39 5.74
C ILE A 151 12.69 5.00 4.33
N TYR A 152 12.36 6.30 4.24
CA TYR A 152 12.04 7.05 3.02
C TYR A 152 10.65 6.89 2.40
N ASP A 153 9.78 6.02 2.92
CA ASP A 153 8.47 5.77 2.31
C ASP A 153 7.39 6.74 2.84
N HIS A 154 7.35 7.95 2.28
CA HIS A 154 6.32 8.95 2.62
C HIS A 154 4.94 8.60 2.14
N TYR A 155 4.87 7.84 1.05
CA TYR A 155 3.61 7.36 0.56
C TYR A 155 2.94 6.50 1.64
N ALA A 156 3.66 5.52 2.18
CA ALA A 156 3.21 4.71 3.30
C ALA A 156 2.88 5.56 4.53
N ILE A 157 3.75 6.48 4.96
CA ILE A 157 3.45 7.41 6.09
C ILE A 157 2.09 8.09 5.89
N SER A 158 1.90 8.70 4.71
CA SER A 158 0.69 9.45 4.41
C SER A 158 -0.56 8.58 4.41
N LYS A 159 -0.44 7.34 3.90
CA LYS A 159 -1.54 6.39 3.79
C LYS A 159 -1.90 5.78 5.14
N THR A 160 -0.93 5.54 6.02
CA THR A 160 -1.15 5.04 7.39
C THR A 160 -1.78 6.09 8.28
N ILE A 161 -1.39 7.37 8.13
CA ILE A 161 -2.06 8.47 8.85
C ILE A 161 -3.51 8.57 8.39
N ALA A 162 -3.74 8.60 7.08
CA ALA A 162 -5.09 8.63 6.52
C ALA A 162 -5.94 7.42 6.96
N GLU A 163 -5.35 6.22 7.03
CA GLU A 163 -6.02 5.02 7.56
C GLU A 163 -6.52 5.24 8.99
N ARG A 164 -5.63 5.69 9.89
CA ARG A 164 -6.01 6.06 11.26
C ARG A 164 -7.09 7.14 11.26
N THR A 165 -7.00 8.15 10.39
CA THR A 165 -8.01 9.22 10.30
C THR A 165 -9.41 8.67 10.02
N PHE A 166 -9.56 7.72 9.09
CA PHE A 166 -10.86 7.10 8.82
C PHE A 166 -11.37 6.28 9.99
N VAL A 167 -10.53 5.40 10.53
CA VAL A 167 -10.91 4.46 11.60
C VAL A 167 -11.30 5.20 12.88
N GLU A 168 -10.56 6.26 13.23
CA GLU A 168 -10.76 7.01 14.48
C GLU A 168 -11.68 8.24 14.31
N SER A 169 -12.32 8.37 13.13
CA SER A 169 -13.17 9.52 12.77
C SER A 169 -14.49 9.59 13.55
N GLY A 170 -15.00 8.44 14.03
CA GLY A 170 -16.35 8.31 14.56
C GLY A 170 -17.41 7.96 13.52
N ILE A 171 -17.04 7.75 12.25
CA ILE A 171 -17.94 7.18 11.24
C ILE A 171 -18.28 5.73 11.63
N LYS A 172 -19.55 5.35 11.58
CA LYS A 172 -20.01 4.01 12.04
C LYS A 172 -19.78 2.88 11.05
N ASN A 173 -19.62 3.20 9.77
CA ASN A 173 -19.49 2.23 8.70
C ASN A 173 -18.29 2.59 7.81
N TRP A 174 -17.09 2.21 8.25
CA TRP A 174 -15.88 2.32 7.44
C TRP A 174 -15.37 0.94 7.06
N VAL A 175 -14.66 0.84 5.93
CA VAL A 175 -13.85 -0.34 5.62
C VAL A 175 -12.54 0.14 5.02
N VAL A 176 -11.44 -0.46 5.47
CA VAL A 176 -10.11 -0.18 4.96
C VAL A 176 -9.66 -1.35 4.11
N MET A 177 -9.27 -1.07 2.87
CA MET A 177 -8.72 -2.09 1.98
C MET A 177 -7.31 -1.69 1.55
N ARG A 178 -6.32 -2.45 2.02
CA ARG A 178 -4.91 -2.24 1.77
C ARG A 178 -4.55 -2.76 0.39
N GLN A 179 -4.43 -1.84 -0.56
CA GLN A 179 -4.11 -2.16 -1.94
C GLN A 179 -2.64 -2.60 -2.05
N SER A 180 -2.44 -3.77 -2.67
CA SER A 180 -1.13 -4.24 -3.11
C SER A 180 -0.69 -3.55 -4.42
N GLY A 181 0.50 -3.89 -4.92
CA GLY A 181 0.97 -3.49 -6.24
C GLY A 181 -0.06 -3.85 -7.33
N ILE A 182 -0.44 -2.85 -8.13
CA ILE A 182 -1.41 -3.02 -9.21
C ILE A 182 -0.66 -3.34 -10.50
N LEU A 183 -1.04 -4.41 -11.18
CA LEU A 183 -0.66 -4.70 -12.55
C LEU A 183 -1.61 -3.96 -13.50
N TYR A 184 -1.05 -3.11 -14.36
CA TYR A 184 -1.77 -2.32 -15.37
C TYR A 184 -0.84 -2.05 -16.56
N PRO A 185 -1.35 -1.75 -17.76
CA PRO A 185 -0.53 -1.71 -18.99
C PRO A 185 0.67 -0.78 -18.94
N ASN A 186 0.54 0.38 -18.31
CA ASN A 186 1.61 1.37 -18.24
C ASN A 186 2.75 0.94 -17.30
N ILE A 187 2.60 -0.12 -16.49
CA ILE A 187 3.71 -0.67 -15.70
C ILE A 187 4.88 -1.12 -16.60
N LEU A 188 4.58 -1.58 -17.82
CA LEU A 188 5.56 -1.97 -18.84
C LEU A 188 6.39 -0.79 -19.38
N LYS A 189 5.99 0.44 -19.05
CA LYS A 189 6.62 1.68 -19.53
C LYS A 189 7.34 2.45 -18.42
N ASN A 190 7.18 2.04 -17.17
CA ASN A 190 7.73 2.76 -16.03
C ASN A 190 9.23 2.47 -15.92
N MET A 191 10.04 3.48 -16.25
CA MET A 191 11.50 3.41 -16.19
C MET A 191 12.00 4.45 -15.19
N ASP A 192 11.93 4.11 -13.91
CA ASP A 192 12.30 4.96 -12.78
C ASP A 192 13.22 4.18 -11.83
N PRO A 193 14.18 4.83 -11.13
CA PRO A 193 15.11 4.16 -10.20
C PRO A 193 14.45 3.25 -9.17
N ILE A 194 13.19 3.49 -8.80
CA ILE A 194 12.44 2.66 -7.86
C ILE A 194 12.37 1.19 -8.25
N MET A 195 12.51 0.83 -9.53
CA MET A 195 12.54 -0.58 -9.95
C MET A 195 13.70 -1.37 -9.31
N PHE A 196 14.81 -0.70 -8.96
CA PHE A 196 15.95 -1.30 -8.26
C PHE A 196 15.79 -1.28 -6.73
N HIS A 197 14.71 -0.67 -6.23
CA HIS A 197 14.38 -0.65 -4.82
C HIS A 197 13.56 -1.87 -4.41
N VAL A 198 13.39 -2.88 -5.26
CA VAL A 198 12.74 -4.13 -4.87
C VAL A 198 13.80 -5.23 -4.75
N PRO A 199 13.99 -5.86 -3.58
CA PRO A 199 14.94 -6.97 -3.47
C PRO A 199 14.62 -8.08 -4.48
N ILE A 200 15.63 -8.69 -5.11
CA ILE A 200 15.43 -9.76 -6.11
C ILE A 200 14.58 -10.92 -5.56
N ASN A 201 14.83 -11.32 -4.31
CA ASN A 201 14.06 -12.33 -3.59
C ASN A 201 12.92 -11.72 -2.74
N GLY A 202 12.65 -10.43 -2.87
CA GLY A 202 11.48 -9.79 -2.26
C GLY A 202 10.21 -10.28 -2.95
N VAL A 203 9.09 -10.30 -2.23
CA VAL A 203 7.84 -10.88 -2.72
C VAL A 203 6.69 -9.88 -2.65
N LEU A 204 5.71 -10.06 -3.53
CA LEU A 204 4.46 -9.33 -3.48
C LEU A 204 3.32 -10.20 -4.02
N GLU A 205 2.16 -10.19 -3.37
CA GLU A 205 0.92 -10.67 -3.98
C GLU A 205 0.30 -9.53 -4.80
N TRP A 206 0.43 -9.57 -6.12
CA TRP A 206 -0.06 -8.53 -7.00
C TRP A 206 -1.58 -8.55 -7.17
N CYS A 207 -2.15 -7.41 -7.51
CA CYS A 207 -3.56 -7.30 -7.91
C CYS A 207 -3.67 -6.78 -9.35
N THR A 208 -4.57 -7.33 -10.14
CA THR A 208 -4.86 -6.80 -11.49
C THR A 208 -5.74 -5.55 -11.39
N VAL A 209 -5.55 -4.59 -12.31
CA VAL A 209 -6.39 -3.38 -12.32
C VAL A 209 -7.87 -3.69 -12.54
N GLU A 210 -8.17 -4.77 -13.28
CA GLU A 210 -9.52 -5.26 -13.49
C GLU A 210 -10.14 -5.83 -12.21
N ASP A 211 -9.38 -6.61 -11.43
CA ASP A 211 -9.81 -7.11 -10.12
C ASP A 211 -10.09 -5.96 -9.16
N SER A 212 -9.18 -4.98 -9.05
CA SER A 212 -9.40 -3.78 -8.22
C SER A 212 -10.64 -2.99 -8.67
N GLY A 213 -10.92 -2.92 -9.97
CA GLY A 213 -12.13 -2.27 -10.50
C GLY A 213 -13.42 -3.00 -10.11
N ARG A 214 -13.45 -4.33 -10.30
CA ARG A 214 -14.58 -5.19 -9.92
C ARG A 214 -14.85 -5.12 -8.42
N LEU A 215 -13.80 -5.17 -7.61
CA LEU A 215 -13.87 -5.09 -6.15
C LEU A 215 -14.67 -3.87 -5.68
N MET A 216 -14.37 -2.68 -6.21
CA MET A 216 -15.06 -1.45 -5.82
C MET A 216 -16.54 -1.45 -6.22
N CYS A 217 -16.87 -2.01 -7.38
CA CYS A 217 -18.26 -2.15 -7.83
C CYS A 217 -19.02 -3.18 -6.98
N ASN A 218 -18.41 -4.33 -6.72
CA ASN A 218 -19.00 -5.41 -5.96
C ASN A 218 -19.23 -5.04 -4.50
N LEU A 219 -18.38 -4.20 -3.89
CA LEU A 219 -18.64 -3.62 -2.57
C LEU A 219 -20.04 -3.01 -2.50
N VAL A 220 -20.40 -2.17 -3.47
CA VAL A 220 -21.70 -1.51 -3.52
C VAL A 220 -22.80 -2.53 -3.79
N LEU A 221 -22.61 -3.43 -4.76
CA LEU A 221 -23.64 -4.39 -5.17
C LEU A 221 -23.94 -5.46 -4.11
N GLU A 222 -22.93 -5.95 -3.40
CA GLU A 222 -23.08 -6.94 -2.33
C GLU A 222 -23.68 -6.32 -1.07
N ASP A 223 -23.30 -5.08 -0.74
CA ASP A 223 -23.94 -4.36 0.37
C ASP A 223 -25.43 -4.09 0.09
N MET A 224 -25.78 -3.72 -1.15
CA MET A 224 -27.18 -3.56 -1.58
C MET A 224 -28.01 -4.85 -1.45
N LYS A 225 -27.37 -6.02 -1.54
CA LYS A 225 -28.02 -7.33 -1.32
C LYS A 225 -28.13 -7.70 0.17
N GLY A 226 -27.51 -6.92 1.06
CA GLY A 226 -27.44 -7.20 2.49
C GLY A 226 -26.41 -8.25 2.88
N ASN A 227 -25.42 -8.50 2.00
CA ASN A 227 -24.40 -9.52 2.20
C ASN A 227 -23.21 -9.01 3.04
N LEU A 228 -23.04 -7.69 3.18
CA LEU A 228 -21.96 -7.09 3.97
C LEU A 228 -22.50 -6.61 5.32
N LYS A 229 -22.04 -7.21 6.41
CA LYS A 229 -22.53 -6.98 7.77
C LYS A 229 -21.40 -6.51 8.70
N GLU A 230 -21.57 -6.70 10.00
CA GLU A 230 -20.62 -6.30 11.04
C GLU A 230 -19.26 -7.01 10.94
N ASP A 231 -19.19 -8.16 10.28
CA ASP A 231 -17.96 -8.90 9.97
C ASP A 231 -17.19 -8.35 8.75
N PHE A 232 -17.75 -7.33 8.08
CA PHE A 232 -17.13 -6.62 6.95
C PHE A 232 -16.92 -5.14 7.27
N TRP A 233 -17.94 -4.48 7.81
CA TRP A 233 -17.83 -3.08 8.21
C TRP A 233 -17.00 -2.96 9.49
N ASN A 234 -16.23 -1.90 9.58
CA ASN A 234 -15.24 -1.60 10.62
C ASN A 234 -14.06 -2.58 10.66
N HIS A 235 -13.66 -3.07 9.48
CA HIS A 235 -12.58 -4.03 9.31
C HIS A 235 -11.52 -3.59 8.27
N PHE A 236 -10.40 -4.29 8.32
CA PHE A 236 -9.26 -4.15 7.41
C PHE A 236 -9.15 -5.39 6.52
N PHE A 237 -8.83 -5.19 5.25
CA PHE A 237 -8.61 -6.28 4.31
C PHE A 237 -7.42 -6.01 3.40
N ASN A 238 -6.72 -7.06 2.99
CA ASN A 238 -5.68 -6.99 1.96
C ASN A 238 -6.27 -7.25 0.58
N ILE A 239 -5.88 -6.46 -0.42
CA ILE A 239 -6.30 -6.66 -1.82
C ILE A 239 -5.18 -7.37 -2.59
N GLY A 240 -5.48 -8.58 -3.07
CA GLY A 240 -4.60 -9.37 -3.95
C GLY A 240 -5.41 -10.25 -4.91
N SER A 241 -4.80 -10.59 -6.05
CA SER A 241 -5.42 -11.46 -7.07
C SER A 241 -5.21 -12.96 -6.80
N GLY A 242 -4.73 -13.33 -5.62
CA GLY A 242 -4.63 -14.71 -5.17
C GLY A 242 -3.33 -15.42 -5.60
N GLU A 243 -3.33 -16.75 -5.45
CA GLU A 243 -2.13 -17.60 -5.51
C GLU A 243 -1.25 -17.38 -6.75
N GLN A 244 -1.83 -17.26 -7.95
CA GLN A 244 -1.08 -17.07 -9.20
C GLN A 244 -0.29 -15.75 -9.23
N TYR A 245 -0.67 -14.78 -8.40
CA TYR A 245 -0.09 -13.44 -8.36
C TYR A 245 0.84 -13.24 -7.15
N ARG A 246 1.06 -14.29 -6.34
CA ARG A 246 2.11 -14.37 -5.33
C ARG A 246 3.45 -14.63 -6.04
N ILE A 247 4.18 -13.58 -6.37
CA ILE A 247 5.42 -13.67 -7.13
C ILE A 247 6.56 -12.91 -6.44
N SER A 248 7.76 -13.47 -6.56
CA SER A 248 9.00 -12.78 -6.24
C SER A 248 9.31 -11.71 -7.28
N ASN A 249 10.17 -10.75 -6.94
CA ASN A 249 10.63 -9.73 -7.90
C ASN A 249 11.37 -10.38 -9.08
N TYR A 250 12.16 -11.42 -8.84
CA TYR A 250 12.79 -12.19 -9.91
C TYR A 250 11.77 -12.77 -10.90
N GLU A 251 10.71 -13.42 -10.40
CA GLU A 251 9.65 -13.96 -11.25
C GLU A 251 8.88 -12.85 -11.97
N PHE A 252 8.61 -11.74 -11.30
CA PHE A 252 7.99 -10.56 -11.90
C PHE A 252 8.81 -10.03 -13.08
N GLU A 253 10.12 -9.83 -12.91
CA GLU A 253 11.03 -9.39 -13.97
C GLU A 253 11.08 -10.39 -15.13
N GLN A 254 11.09 -11.70 -14.85
CA GLN A 254 11.00 -12.72 -15.90
C GLN A 254 9.71 -12.61 -16.72
N LEU A 255 8.56 -12.45 -16.05
CA LEU A 255 7.26 -12.29 -16.69
C LEU A 255 7.21 -10.99 -17.51
N LEU A 256 7.64 -9.87 -16.93
CA LEU A 256 7.64 -8.54 -17.55
C LEU A 256 8.52 -8.50 -18.79
N LEU A 257 9.79 -8.90 -18.65
CA LEU A 257 10.77 -8.89 -19.74
C LEU A 257 10.42 -9.91 -20.83
N GLY A 258 10.03 -11.13 -20.43
CA GLY A 258 9.58 -12.16 -21.37
C GLY A 258 8.39 -11.69 -22.21
N THR A 259 7.44 -10.99 -21.59
CA THR A 259 6.28 -10.38 -22.24
C THR A 259 6.69 -9.34 -23.29
N LEU A 260 7.75 -8.56 -23.06
CA LEU A 260 8.27 -7.61 -24.04
C LEU A 260 9.18 -8.26 -25.10
N GLY A 261 9.44 -9.57 -25.01
CA GLY A 261 10.37 -10.29 -25.89
C GLY A 261 11.84 -10.11 -25.53
N LEU A 262 12.12 -9.52 -24.37
CA LEU A 262 13.48 -9.29 -23.88
C LEU A 262 14.08 -10.59 -23.35
N ALA A 263 15.41 -10.57 -23.17
CA ALA A 263 16.08 -11.59 -22.38
C ALA A 263 15.66 -11.48 -20.91
N GLY A 264 15.85 -12.56 -20.14
CA GLY A 264 15.61 -12.55 -18.71
C GLY A 264 16.46 -11.51 -17.95
N PRO A 265 16.14 -11.26 -16.67
CA PRO A 265 16.82 -10.27 -15.84
C PRO A 265 18.34 -10.49 -15.79
N GLU A 266 18.81 -11.73 -15.97
CA GLU A 266 20.22 -12.11 -15.93
C GLU A 266 21.07 -11.45 -17.02
N LYS A 267 20.43 -11.04 -18.10
CA LYS A 267 21.10 -10.35 -19.22
C LYS A 267 20.99 -8.84 -19.13
N LEU A 268 20.03 -8.30 -18.37
CA LEU A 268 19.74 -6.87 -18.32
C LEU A 268 20.25 -6.20 -17.05
N PHE A 269 20.43 -6.95 -15.98
CA PHE A 269 20.81 -6.43 -14.67
C PHE A 269 21.94 -7.25 -14.05
N ASP A 270 22.59 -6.68 -13.04
CA ASP A 270 23.42 -7.45 -12.09
C ASP A 270 22.70 -7.50 -10.74
N PRO A 271 22.82 -8.60 -9.95
CA PRO A 271 22.07 -8.72 -8.70
C PRO A 271 22.40 -7.61 -7.69
N ASN A 272 23.66 -7.16 -7.64
CA ASN A 272 24.11 -6.08 -6.76
C ASN A 272 23.63 -4.67 -7.17
N TRP A 273 22.80 -4.55 -8.22
CA TRP A 273 22.09 -3.31 -8.54
C TRP A 273 20.83 -3.13 -7.69
N PHE A 274 20.32 -4.19 -7.05
CA PHE A 274 19.11 -4.14 -6.26
C PHE A 274 19.43 -3.98 -4.77
N ILE A 275 18.48 -3.43 -4.02
CA ILE A 275 18.57 -3.38 -2.55
C ILE A 275 18.35 -4.76 -1.92
N THR A 276 18.68 -4.93 -0.64
CA THR A 276 18.48 -6.20 0.09
C THR A 276 17.36 -6.16 1.13
N LYS A 277 17.00 -4.97 1.61
CA LYS A 277 15.94 -4.74 2.61
C LYS A 277 15.34 -3.34 2.44
N ASN A 278 14.32 -3.01 3.24
CA ASN A 278 13.69 -1.68 3.30
C ASN A 278 12.84 -1.29 2.06
N PHE A 279 12.11 -2.24 1.49
CA PHE A 279 11.01 -1.97 0.55
C PHE A 279 9.85 -2.89 0.85
N HIS A 280 8.62 -2.40 0.65
CA HIS A 280 7.42 -3.13 1.02
C HIS A 280 7.09 -4.30 0.11
N GLY A 281 6.48 -5.32 0.69
CA GLY A 281 5.95 -6.45 -0.06
C GLY A 281 5.86 -7.70 0.79
N GLN A 282 4.77 -8.45 0.58
CA GLN A 282 4.43 -9.68 1.29
C GLN A 282 3.43 -10.49 0.46
N PHE A 283 3.30 -11.79 0.76
CA PHE A 283 2.11 -12.57 0.44
C PHE A 283 1.07 -12.41 1.55
N TYR A 284 -0.20 -12.64 1.22
CA TYR A 284 -1.28 -12.47 2.20
C TYR A 284 -1.78 -13.81 2.73
N ALA A 285 -1.67 -14.00 4.04
CA ALA A 285 -2.28 -15.13 4.74
C ALA A 285 -3.81 -15.01 4.81
N ASP A 286 -4.34 -13.79 4.67
CA ASP A 286 -5.74 -13.43 4.82
C ASP A 286 -6.36 -12.84 3.53
N GLY A 287 -5.64 -12.86 2.40
CA GLY A 287 -6.08 -12.24 1.15
C GLY A 287 -7.40 -12.82 0.61
N ASP A 288 -7.69 -14.09 0.91
CA ASP A 288 -8.90 -14.79 0.46
C ASP A 288 -10.17 -14.30 1.20
N LYS A 289 -10.04 -13.67 2.38
CA LYS A 289 -11.19 -13.16 3.15
C LYS A 289 -12.00 -12.15 2.33
N LEU A 290 -11.32 -11.21 1.67
CA LEU A 290 -11.98 -10.16 0.89
C LEU A 290 -12.66 -10.71 -0.36
N GLU A 291 -12.06 -11.73 -0.99
CA GLU A 291 -12.65 -12.44 -2.13
C GLU A 291 -13.95 -13.15 -1.74
N ASN A 292 -14.03 -13.71 -0.53
CA ASN A 292 -15.24 -14.37 -0.04
C ASN A 292 -16.41 -13.39 0.16
N PHE A 293 -16.13 -12.11 0.44
CA PHE A 293 -17.17 -11.08 0.55
C PHE A 293 -17.55 -10.48 -0.80
N LEU A 294 -16.56 -10.21 -1.67
CA LEU A 294 -16.74 -9.33 -2.83
C LEU A 294 -16.60 -10.03 -4.18
N HIS A 295 -16.15 -11.29 -4.25
CA HIS A 295 -16.12 -12.11 -5.46
C HIS A 295 -15.53 -11.38 -6.68
N PHE A 296 -14.36 -10.78 -6.52
CA PHE A 296 -13.81 -9.80 -7.47
C PHE A 296 -12.71 -10.39 -8.36
N ARG A 297 -12.11 -11.52 -7.96
CA ARG A 297 -11.00 -12.14 -8.67
C ARG A 297 -11.46 -12.85 -9.94
N GLU A 298 -10.85 -12.49 -11.07
CA GLU A 298 -11.05 -13.21 -12.35
C GLU A 298 -10.31 -14.56 -12.38
N ASN A 299 -9.26 -14.73 -11.57
CA ASN A 299 -8.45 -15.95 -11.52
C ASN A 299 -7.79 -16.33 -12.86
N LEU A 300 -7.48 -15.34 -13.71
CA LEU A 300 -6.74 -15.57 -14.94
C LEU A 300 -5.31 -16.07 -14.61
N PRO A 301 -4.78 -17.10 -15.29
CA PRO A 301 -3.39 -17.51 -15.13
C PRO A 301 -2.43 -16.33 -15.35
N VAL A 302 -1.41 -16.21 -14.50
CA VAL A 302 -0.53 -15.01 -14.48
C VAL A 302 0.14 -14.77 -15.83
N GLN A 303 0.58 -15.81 -16.53
CA GLN A 303 1.20 -15.67 -17.85
C GLN A 303 0.22 -15.09 -18.89
N ASP A 304 -1.04 -15.51 -18.85
CA ASP A 304 -2.07 -15.01 -19.75
C ASP A 304 -2.41 -13.55 -19.44
N TYR A 305 -2.38 -13.17 -18.16
CA TYR A 305 -2.52 -11.78 -17.76
C TYR A 305 -1.41 -10.88 -18.33
N PHE A 306 -0.16 -11.30 -18.19
CA PHE A 306 0.98 -10.57 -18.75
C PHE A 306 0.92 -10.48 -20.29
N ASN A 307 0.49 -11.55 -20.97
CA ASN A 307 0.22 -11.52 -22.41
C ASN A 307 -0.89 -10.50 -22.76
N ARG A 308 -1.95 -10.42 -21.95
CA ARG A 308 -3.01 -9.41 -22.07
C ARG A 308 -2.49 -8.00 -21.89
N LEU A 309 -1.61 -7.75 -20.90
CA LEU A 309 -0.96 -6.45 -20.72
C LEU A 309 -0.14 -6.03 -21.94
N ALA A 310 0.63 -6.95 -22.52
CA ALA A 310 1.38 -6.68 -23.74
C ALA A 310 0.46 -6.20 -24.87
N ASN A 311 -0.74 -6.72 -25.01
CA ASN A 311 -1.65 -6.30 -26.07
C ASN A 311 -2.11 -4.85 -25.94
N GLN A 312 -1.96 -4.24 -24.76
CA GLN A 312 -2.39 -2.87 -24.46
C GLN A 312 -1.26 -1.83 -24.54
N VAL A 313 -0.01 -2.24 -24.81
CA VAL A 313 1.10 -1.31 -25.08
C VAL A 313 1.34 -1.11 -26.57
N GLU A 314 1.91 0.04 -26.91
CA GLU A 314 2.23 0.44 -28.27
C GLU A 314 3.16 -0.58 -28.93
N PHE A 315 3.01 -0.76 -30.25
CA PHE A 315 3.72 -1.80 -31.00
C PHE A 315 5.24 -1.74 -30.83
N TYR A 316 5.83 -0.54 -30.69
CA TYR A 316 7.28 -0.39 -30.57
C TYR A 316 7.87 -1.03 -29.30
N PHE A 317 7.10 -1.16 -28.21
CA PHE A 317 7.52 -1.90 -27.01
C PHE A 317 7.65 -3.41 -27.28
N LYS A 318 7.08 -3.91 -28.37
CA LYS A 318 7.12 -5.33 -28.78
C LYS A 318 8.18 -5.61 -29.85
N ILE A 319 8.82 -4.57 -30.40
CA ILE A 319 9.90 -4.73 -31.39
C ILE A 319 11.00 -5.69 -30.91
N PRO A 320 11.42 -5.69 -29.62
CA PRO A 320 12.41 -6.64 -29.14
C PRO A 320 12.08 -8.13 -29.42
N ARG A 321 10.79 -8.49 -29.52
CA ARG A 321 10.36 -9.87 -29.87
C ARG A 321 10.88 -10.34 -31.24
N TYR A 322 11.17 -9.41 -32.14
CA TYR A 322 11.63 -9.70 -33.51
C TYR A 322 13.15 -9.57 -33.68
N LEU A 323 13.88 -9.24 -32.60
CA LEU A 323 15.32 -9.03 -32.63
C LEU A 323 16.06 -10.13 -31.85
N PRO A 324 17.34 -10.42 -32.18
CA PRO A 324 18.14 -11.35 -31.39
C PRO A 324 18.24 -10.88 -29.93
N LYS A 325 17.79 -11.70 -28.98
CA LYS A 325 17.72 -11.34 -27.55
C LYS A 325 19.04 -10.80 -26.99
N ASN A 326 20.17 -11.39 -27.38
CA ASN A 326 21.50 -10.96 -26.94
C ASN A 326 21.86 -9.55 -27.44
N LEU A 327 21.43 -9.18 -28.65
CA LEU A 327 21.66 -7.85 -29.20
C LEU A 327 20.85 -6.79 -28.44
N VAL A 328 19.56 -7.07 -28.19
CA VAL A 328 18.71 -6.14 -27.43
C VAL A 328 19.23 -5.97 -26.00
N ALA A 329 19.62 -7.07 -25.35
CA ALA A 329 20.18 -7.02 -23.99
C ALA A 329 21.48 -6.18 -23.93
N ALA A 330 22.36 -6.30 -24.92
CA ALA A 330 23.60 -5.52 -24.98
C ALA A 330 23.33 -4.00 -25.06
N CYS A 331 22.25 -3.58 -25.71
CA CYS A 331 21.83 -2.18 -25.77
C CYS A 331 21.05 -1.74 -24.51
N ALA A 332 20.22 -2.62 -23.95
CA ALA A 332 19.36 -2.30 -22.81
C ALA A 332 20.13 -2.23 -21.48
N LYS A 333 21.12 -3.10 -21.26
CA LYS A 333 21.86 -3.17 -19.99
C LYS A 333 22.57 -1.86 -19.62
N PRO A 334 23.28 -1.15 -20.52
CA PRO A 334 23.85 0.16 -20.21
C PRO A 334 22.80 1.22 -19.85
N PHE A 335 21.64 1.17 -20.52
CA PHE A 335 20.53 2.06 -20.24
C PHE A 335 19.93 1.79 -18.84
N MET A 336 19.70 0.52 -18.50
CA MET A 336 19.25 0.12 -17.17
C MET A 336 20.26 0.51 -16.08
N LYS A 337 21.56 0.32 -16.34
CA LYS A 337 22.63 0.78 -15.43
C LYS A 337 22.59 2.29 -15.21
N LYS A 338 22.26 3.08 -16.25
CA LYS A 338 22.11 4.54 -16.13
C LYS A 338 20.94 4.89 -15.22
N ILE A 339 19.81 4.18 -15.30
CA ILE A 339 18.68 4.36 -14.38
C ILE A 339 19.09 4.02 -12.95
N ALA A 340 19.75 2.87 -12.74
CA ALA A 340 20.28 2.46 -11.44
C ALA A 340 21.35 3.43 -10.88
N SER A 341 21.96 4.26 -11.73
CA SER A 341 22.94 5.30 -11.37
C SER A 341 22.35 6.71 -11.32
N THR A 342 21.02 6.83 -11.30
CA THR A 342 20.35 8.15 -11.22
C THR A 342 20.73 8.84 -9.92
N LYS A 343 21.16 10.10 -9.99
CA LYS A 343 21.56 10.87 -8.82
C LYS A 343 20.48 10.89 -7.72
N ASP A 344 20.89 10.63 -6.48
CA ASP A 344 20.11 10.60 -5.23
C ASP A 344 19.10 9.45 -5.08
N PHE A 345 18.66 8.82 -6.18
CA PHE A 345 17.63 7.76 -6.17
C PHE A 345 18.12 6.42 -6.70
N GLY A 346 19.21 6.39 -7.45
CA GLY A 346 19.79 5.19 -7.99
C GLY A 346 20.60 4.44 -6.94
N THR A 347 20.36 3.14 -6.80
CA THR A 347 21.11 2.26 -5.90
C THR A 347 22.62 2.31 -6.15
N LEU A 348 23.05 2.36 -7.42
CA LEU A 348 24.45 2.45 -7.79
C LEU A 348 25.04 3.83 -7.50
N ASP A 349 24.24 4.90 -7.53
CA ASP A 349 24.66 6.23 -7.11
C ASP A 349 24.94 6.26 -5.60
N TRP A 350 24.06 5.63 -4.80
CA TRP A 350 24.24 5.53 -3.35
C TRP A 350 25.53 4.81 -2.98
N VAL A 351 25.84 3.72 -3.69
CA VAL A 351 27.08 2.97 -3.52
C VAL A 351 28.30 3.76 -3.99
N ALA A 352 28.23 4.37 -5.18
CA ALA A 352 29.34 5.13 -5.75
C ALA A 352 29.73 6.34 -4.89
N THR A 353 28.74 7.00 -4.28
CA THR A 353 28.93 8.13 -3.36
C THR A 353 29.18 7.71 -1.92
N LYS A 354 29.11 6.40 -1.62
CA LYS A 354 29.15 5.83 -0.27
C LYS A 354 28.20 6.54 0.69
N ASN A 355 26.97 6.82 0.24
CA ASN A 355 25.99 7.54 1.03
C ASN A 355 25.65 6.73 2.30
N PRO A 356 26.04 7.18 3.50
CA PRO A 356 25.96 6.37 4.71
C PRO A 356 24.51 6.05 5.09
N VAL A 357 23.60 7.01 4.90
CA VAL A 357 22.19 6.88 5.29
C VAL A 357 21.44 5.93 4.34
N ARG A 358 21.73 6.00 3.04
CA ARG A 358 21.16 5.05 2.06
C ARG A 358 21.73 3.65 2.28
N LEU A 359 23.05 3.53 2.49
CA LEU A 359 23.66 2.22 2.75
C LEU A 359 23.08 1.57 4.01
N SER A 360 22.95 2.31 5.12
CA SER A 360 22.39 1.76 6.36
C SER A 360 20.93 1.34 6.23
N ALA A 361 20.12 2.12 5.52
CA ALA A 361 18.70 1.81 5.33
C ALA A 361 18.48 0.58 4.43
N TYR A 362 19.21 0.47 3.32
CA TYR A 362 18.89 -0.48 2.25
C TYR A 362 19.80 -1.71 2.18
N TYR A 363 20.98 -1.66 2.82
CA TYR A 363 22.00 -2.71 2.78
C TYR A 363 22.57 -3.09 4.15
N GLY A 364 22.60 -2.15 5.10
CA GLY A 364 23.33 -2.26 6.38
C GLY A 364 24.66 -1.52 6.30
N THR A 365 25.67 -2.11 5.67
CA THR A 365 26.98 -1.47 5.46
C THR A 365 27.40 -1.52 3.99
N TYR A 366 28.45 -0.77 3.65
CA TYR A 366 29.07 -0.91 2.32
C TYR A 366 29.64 -2.32 2.13
N GLU A 367 30.20 -2.90 3.19
CA GLU A 367 30.74 -4.25 3.22
C GLU A 367 29.65 -5.29 2.97
N ASP A 368 28.43 -5.07 3.49
CA ASP A 368 27.29 -5.94 3.21
C ASP A 368 26.83 -5.85 1.75
N TRP A 369 26.81 -4.64 1.17
CA TRP A 369 26.58 -4.49 -0.27
C TRP A 369 27.66 -5.20 -1.09
N ALA A 370 28.93 -5.07 -0.72
CA ALA A 370 30.05 -5.67 -1.44
C ALA A 370 30.05 -7.20 -1.43
N LYS A 371 29.34 -7.83 -0.48
CA LYS A 371 29.10 -9.28 -0.45
C LYS A 371 28.04 -9.73 -1.45
N ILE A 372 27.22 -8.82 -1.98
CA ILE A 372 26.17 -9.18 -2.94
C ILE A 372 26.84 -9.60 -4.26
N PRO A 373 26.55 -10.80 -4.79
CA PRO A 373 27.07 -11.24 -6.06
C PRO A 373 26.80 -10.25 -7.19
N SER A 374 27.85 -9.92 -7.96
CA SER A 374 27.70 -9.18 -9.22
C SER A 374 27.33 -10.08 -10.40
N LYS A 375 27.39 -11.40 -10.21
CA LYS A 375 27.01 -12.39 -11.22
C LYS A 375 25.85 -13.24 -10.72
N TRP A 376 24.97 -13.61 -11.64
CA TRP A 376 23.79 -14.43 -11.34
C TRP A 376 24.12 -15.89 -10.99
N GLU A 377 25.24 -16.43 -11.50
CA GLU A 377 25.69 -17.80 -11.17
C GLU A 377 26.03 -17.98 -9.68
N ASP A 378 26.40 -16.88 -9.02
CA ASP A 378 26.77 -16.84 -7.61
C ASP A 378 25.62 -16.32 -6.72
N PHE A 379 24.47 -15.95 -7.30
CA PHE A 379 23.32 -15.40 -6.57
C PHE A 379 22.23 -16.46 -6.34
N GLU A 380 21.85 -16.66 -5.09
CA GLU A 380 20.80 -17.60 -4.73
C GLU A 380 19.40 -17.02 -5.03
N ILE A 381 18.72 -17.60 -6.02
CA ILE A 381 17.30 -17.32 -6.30
C ILE A 381 16.42 -18.21 -5.42
N ARG A 382 15.65 -17.59 -4.54
CA ARG A 382 14.73 -18.31 -3.65
C ARG A 382 13.47 -18.72 -4.39
N LYS A 383 13.04 -19.95 -4.14
CA LYS A 383 11.73 -20.46 -4.56
C LYS A 383 10.80 -20.44 -3.36
N PHE A 384 9.61 -19.86 -3.54
CA PHE A 384 8.61 -19.72 -2.49
C PHE A 384 7.45 -20.69 -2.72
N ASN A 385 6.93 -21.25 -1.63
CA ASN A 385 5.63 -21.91 -1.66
C ASN A 385 4.55 -20.83 -1.69
N LYS A 386 3.61 -20.93 -2.62
CA LYS A 386 2.59 -19.90 -2.89
C LYS A 386 1.24 -20.26 -2.30
N LYS A 387 1.08 -21.46 -1.76
CA LYS A 387 -0.17 -21.95 -1.20
C LYS A 387 -0.49 -21.26 0.12
N THR A 388 -1.75 -20.88 0.34
CA THR A 388 -2.17 -20.15 1.54
C THR A 388 -1.87 -20.94 2.83
N GLU A 389 -1.94 -22.27 2.79
CA GLU A 389 -1.65 -23.13 3.96
C GLU A 389 -0.20 -23.02 4.44
N ASP A 390 0.73 -22.60 3.57
CA ASP A 390 2.13 -22.36 3.95
C ASP A 390 2.27 -21.21 4.95
N ALA A 391 1.32 -20.27 4.95
CA ALA A 391 1.33 -19.09 5.81
C ALA A 391 1.32 -19.43 7.30
N GLU A 392 0.76 -20.59 7.69
CA GLU A 392 0.74 -21.07 9.09
C GLU A 392 2.15 -21.19 9.67
N ASN A 393 3.16 -21.47 8.84
CA ASN A 393 4.56 -21.60 9.27
C ASN A 393 5.24 -20.26 9.56
N TYR A 394 4.60 -19.14 9.21
CA TYR A 394 5.20 -17.80 9.24
C TYR A 394 4.34 -16.77 9.97
N LYS A 395 3.27 -17.21 10.64
CA LYS A 395 2.38 -16.32 11.39
C LYS A 395 3.15 -15.58 12.49
N LEU A 396 2.97 -14.27 12.51
CA LEU A 396 3.41 -13.43 13.61
C LEU A 396 2.44 -13.54 14.78
N ASP A 397 2.96 -13.39 16.00
CA ASP A 397 2.20 -13.31 17.23
C ASP A 397 1.66 -11.89 17.40
N HIS A 398 0.37 -11.73 17.66
CA HIS A 398 -0.27 -10.43 17.88
C HIS A 398 -0.39 -10.06 19.36
N GLY A 399 0.02 -10.93 20.28
CA GLY A 399 0.04 -10.69 21.71
C GLY A 399 -1.32 -10.82 22.41
N TYR A 400 -2.30 -11.44 21.75
CA TYR A 400 -3.62 -11.78 22.30
C TYR A 400 -4.14 -13.06 21.64
N ASP A 401 -5.20 -13.66 22.19
CA ASP A 401 -5.81 -14.86 21.62
C ASP A 401 -6.67 -14.52 20.38
N GLU A 402 -6.09 -14.70 19.20
CA GLU A 402 -6.78 -14.52 17.90
C GLU A 402 -7.88 -15.58 17.64
N THR A 403 -8.00 -16.62 18.47
CA THR A 403 -9.11 -17.59 18.37
C THR A 403 -10.37 -17.15 19.10
N LYS A 404 -10.24 -16.18 20.00
CA LYS A 404 -11.36 -15.58 20.73
C LYS A 404 -12.17 -14.69 19.76
N PRO A 405 -13.49 -14.88 19.64
CA PRO A 405 -14.32 -14.02 18.79
C PRO A 405 -14.24 -12.56 19.25
N GLU A 406 -14.32 -11.62 18.30
CA GLU A 406 -14.25 -10.18 18.60
C GLU A 406 -15.30 -9.74 19.63
N SER A 407 -16.51 -10.31 19.57
CA SER A 407 -17.61 -10.05 20.51
C SER A 407 -17.29 -10.45 21.95
N GLU A 408 -16.27 -11.28 22.17
CA GLU A 408 -15.83 -11.72 23.50
C GLU A 408 -14.60 -10.98 24.01
N LEU A 409 -13.92 -10.20 23.16
CA LEU A 409 -12.73 -9.44 23.56
C LEU A 409 -13.08 -8.42 24.64
N ASP A 410 -12.22 -8.33 25.65
CA ASP A 410 -12.41 -7.48 26.81
C ASP A 410 -11.13 -6.73 27.19
N ILE A 411 -11.19 -6.00 28.31
CA ILE A 411 -10.09 -5.14 28.74
C ILE A 411 -8.80 -5.91 29.05
N GLU A 412 -8.87 -7.19 29.44
CA GLU A 412 -7.68 -7.97 29.75
C GLU A 412 -6.95 -8.38 28.47
N ASP A 413 -7.67 -8.65 27.38
CA ASP A 413 -7.06 -8.87 26.07
C ASP A 413 -6.30 -7.61 25.60
N MET A 414 -6.89 -6.42 25.82
CA MET A 414 -6.25 -5.14 25.49
C MET A 414 -4.96 -4.92 26.30
N LYS A 415 -4.98 -5.23 27.61
CA LYS A 415 -3.80 -5.14 28.47
C LYS A 415 -2.71 -6.11 28.05
N GLN A 416 -3.08 -7.34 27.66
CA GLN A 416 -2.13 -8.35 27.17
C GLN A 416 -1.48 -7.88 25.86
N ALA A 417 -2.29 -7.45 24.90
CA ALA A 417 -1.83 -6.94 23.61
C ALA A 417 -0.91 -5.73 23.76
N ALA A 418 -1.25 -4.81 24.67
CA ALA A 418 -0.45 -3.64 24.99
C ALA A 418 0.92 -4.02 25.58
N LYS A 419 0.92 -4.96 26.54
CA LYS A 419 2.16 -5.46 27.16
C LYS A 419 3.08 -6.10 26.13
N PHE A 420 2.54 -6.89 25.21
CA PHE A 420 3.35 -7.51 24.14
C PHE A 420 3.89 -6.47 23.13
N ARG A 421 3.21 -5.34 22.98
CA ARG A 421 3.68 -4.15 22.24
C ARG A 421 4.59 -3.25 23.09
N GLY A 422 5.10 -3.78 24.21
CA GLY A 422 6.03 -3.06 25.08
C GLY A 422 5.43 -1.81 25.70
N GLY A 423 4.12 -1.75 25.92
CA GLY A 423 3.44 -0.64 26.56
C GLY A 423 2.28 -1.10 27.44
N GLU A 424 1.33 -0.22 27.68
CA GLU A 424 0.24 -0.44 28.65
C GLU A 424 -1.11 0.05 28.09
N CYS A 425 -2.18 -0.67 28.39
CA CYS A 425 -3.55 -0.15 28.28
C CYS A 425 -3.89 0.51 29.62
N LEU A 426 -4.07 1.83 29.60
CA LEU A 426 -4.36 2.64 30.79
C LEU A 426 -5.85 2.67 31.12
N SER A 427 -6.73 2.33 30.18
CA SER A 427 -8.14 2.16 30.47
C SER A 427 -8.36 1.01 31.46
N GLU A 428 -9.21 1.24 32.46
CA GLU A 428 -9.55 0.23 33.48
C GLU A 428 -10.69 -0.68 33.04
N THR A 429 -11.57 -0.20 32.15
CA THR A 429 -12.76 -0.91 31.69
C THR A 429 -12.94 -0.75 30.18
N MET A 430 -13.63 -1.73 29.59
CA MET A 430 -14.06 -1.76 28.20
C MET A 430 -15.40 -2.51 28.18
N VAL A 431 -16.34 -2.06 27.34
CA VAL A 431 -17.53 -2.87 27.04
C VAL A 431 -17.06 -4.06 26.23
N LYS A 432 -17.32 -5.28 26.71
CA LYS A 432 -16.92 -6.51 26.01
C LYS A 432 -17.44 -6.49 24.56
N GLY A 433 -16.56 -6.76 23.61
CA GLY A 433 -16.84 -6.74 22.18
C GLY A 433 -16.86 -5.36 21.52
N ASP A 434 -16.69 -4.27 22.27
CA ASP A 434 -16.67 -2.92 21.71
C ASP A 434 -15.30 -2.59 21.10
N MET A 435 -15.18 -2.83 19.79
CA MET A 435 -13.94 -2.56 19.06
C MET A 435 -13.79 -1.11 18.60
N ALA A 436 -14.80 -0.24 18.82
CA ALA A 436 -14.85 1.11 18.27
C ALA A 436 -14.53 2.20 19.31
N THR A 437 -14.94 2.01 20.57
CA THR A 437 -14.69 3.02 21.62
C THR A 437 -13.20 3.14 21.91
N LYS A 438 -12.69 4.38 21.85
CA LYS A 438 -11.28 4.68 22.13
C LYS A 438 -10.92 4.33 23.57
N LEU A 439 -9.82 3.61 23.73
CA LEU A 439 -9.15 3.37 25.01
C LEU A 439 -7.90 4.24 25.14
N LYS A 440 -7.42 4.43 26.36
CA LYS A 440 -6.16 5.12 26.65
C LYS A 440 -5.03 4.10 26.70
N TRP A 441 -3.93 4.42 26.02
CA TRP A 441 -2.76 3.57 25.87
C TRP A 441 -1.50 4.35 26.23
N LYS A 442 -0.43 3.65 26.59
CA LYS A 442 0.89 4.22 26.82
C LYS A 442 1.94 3.44 26.06
N CYS A 443 2.75 4.14 25.27
CA CYS A 443 3.89 3.55 24.58
C CYS A 443 5.05 3.36 25.56
N GLY A 444 5.58 2.15 25.74
CA GLY A 444 6.76 1.98 26.62
C GLY A 444 8.10 2.32 25.98
N TYR A 445 8.16 2.64 24.68
CA TYR A 445 9.38 3.18 24.07
C TYR A 445 9.51 4.70 24.31
N CYS A 446 8.55 5.50 23.86
CA CYS A 446 8.62 6.96 23.98
C CYS A 446 7.89 7.53 25.21
N GLY A 447 7.12 6.72 25.93
CA GLY A 447 6.33 7.15 27.09
C GLY A 447 5.03 7.88 26.74
N ALA A 448 4.75 8.15 25.46
CA ALA A 448 3.57 8.91 25.05
C ALA A 448 2.27 8.17 25.40
N GLU A 449 1.33 8.90 25.99
CA GLU A 449 -0.05 8.48 26.17
C GLU A 449 -0.87 8.89 24.96
N PHE A 450 -1.74 8.00 24.49
CA PHE A 450 -2.57 8.24 23.30
C PHE A 450 -3.90 7.49 23.39
N GLU A 451 -4.87 7.94 22.61
CA GLU A 451 -6.16 7.29 22.46
C GLU A 451 -6.28 6.58 21.12
N ALA A 452 -6.83 5.38 21.12
CA ALA A 452 -7.11 4.61 19.91
C ALA A 452 -8.18 3.54 20.19
N SER A 453 -8.96 3.19 19.17
CA SER A 453 -9.90 2.07 19.23
C SER A 453 -9.17 0.71 19.26
N PRO A 454 -9.74 -0.32 19.89
CA PRO A 454 -9.25 -1.69 19.76
C PRO A 454 -9.15 -2.17 18.31
N ALA A 455 -10.10 -1.79 17.43
CA ALA A 455 -10.06 -2.13 16.00
C ALA A 455 -8.78 -1.63 15.34
N LEU A 456 -8.39 -0.38 15.56
CA LEU A 456 -7.15 0.18 15.00
C LEU A 456 -5.90 -0.58 15.50
N ILE A 457 -5.85 -0.89 16.79
CA ILE A 457 -4.68 -1.47 17.45
C ILE A 457 -4.51 -2.95 17.14
N LEU A 458 -5.58 -3.73 17.22
CA LEU A 458 -5.54 -5.19 17.04
C LEU A 458 -5.72 -5.57 15.57
N LEU A 459 -6.78 -5.10 14.92
CA LEU A 459 -7.12 -5.49 13.54
C LEU A 459 -6.31 -4.70 12.50
N GLY A 460 -5.96 -3.45 12.82
CA GLY A 460 -5.12 -2.60 11.97
C GLY A 460 -3.62 -2.77 12.20
N GLY A 461 -3.19 -3.32 13.33
CA GLY A 461 -1.76 -3.47 13.67
C GLY A 461 -1.05 -2.14 13.98
N HIS A 462 -1.82 -1.07 14.20
CA HIS A 462 -1.28 0.21 14.65
C HIS A 462 -0.82 0.15 16.11
N TRP A 463 0.05 1.09 16.46
CA TRP A 463 0.43 1.33 17.84
C TRP A 463 0.64 2.83 18.07
N CYS A 464 1.71 3.21 18.74
CA CYS A 464 2.01 4.59 19.09
C CYS A 464 2.10 5.50 17.85
N PRO A 465 1.28 6.58 17.76
CA PRO A 465 1.32 7.54 16.65
C PRO A 465 2.67 8.20 16.43
N GLU A 466 3.44 8.42 17.50
CA GLU A 466 4.72 9.12 17.40
C GLU A 466 5.86 8.21 16.92
N CYS A 467 5.75 6.90 17.15
CA CYS A 467 6.85 5.95 16.94
C CYS A 467 6.68 5.10 15.69
N TYR A 468 5.46 4.63 15.42
CA TYR A 468 5.17 3.73 14.31
C TYR A 468 4.85 4.48 13.02
N ILE A 469 4.44 5.74 13.15
CA ILE A 469 4.24 6.67 12.05
C ILE A 469 5.32 7.76 12.16
N PRO A 470 6.50 7.54 11.55
CA PRO A 470 7.67 8.37 11.79
C PRO A 470 7.54 9.72 11.09
N GLN A 471 6.94 10.70 11.76
CA GLN A 471 6.88 12.10 11.29
C GLN A 471 8.11 12.91 11.71
N LYS A 472 8.83 12.47 12.76
CA LYS A 472 10.04 13.13 13.28
C LYS A 472 11.30 12.34 12.96
N LYS A 473 11.28 11.03 13.19
CA LYS A 473 12.40 10.13 12.95
C LYS A 473 11.95 8.68 12.87
N TRP A 474 12.72 7.86 12.17
CA TRP A 474 12.71 6.41 12.33
C TRP A 474 13.73 6.04 13.41
N ASP A 475 13.26 5.42 14.49
CA ASP A 475 14.08 4.95 15.61
C ASP A 475 13.82 3.47 15.91
N TYR A 476 13.70 2.70 14.82
CA TYR A 476 13.21 1.32 14.82
C TYR A 476 14.14 0.35 15.55
N ASP A 477 15.46 0.61 15.53
CA ASP A 477 16.43 -0.17 16.29
C ASP A 477 16.14 -0.13 17.79
N ASN A 478 15.80 1.05 18.34
CA ASN A 478 15.47 1.16 19.76
C ASN A 478 14.05 0.70 20.07
N ILE A 479 13.09 0.95 19.17
CA ILE A 479 11.71 0.45 19.32
C ILE A 479 11.71 -1.08 19.42
N ALA A 480 12.43 -1.77 18.53
CA ALA A 480 12.50 -3.23 18.51
C ALA A 480 13.11 -3.84 19.79
N ARG A 481 13.88 -3.07 20.58
CA ARG A 481 14.44 -3.56 21.87
C ARG A 481 13.40 -3.65 22.96
N THR A 482 12.43 -2.73 22.96
CA THR A 482 11.42 -2.62 24.01
C THR A 482 10.05 -3.13 23.57
N ASN A 483 9.88 -3.46 22.29
CA ASN A 483 8.59 -3.84 21.70
C ASN A 483 8.67 -5.19 20.99
N PRO A 484 8.35 -6.30 21.68
CA PRO A 484 8.34 -7.65 21.11
C PRO A 484 7.49 -7.78 19.85
N PHE A 485 6.32 -7.14 19.80
CA PHE A 485 5.45 -7.15 18.63
C PHE A 485 6.17 -6.60 17.38
N PHE A 486 6.80 -5.42 17.47
CA PHE A 486 7.58 -4.83 16.36
C PHE A 486 8.86 -5.61 16.04
N ALA A 487 9.52 -6.15 17.06
CA ALA A 487 10.78 -6.88 16.92
C ALA A 487 10.68 -8.03 15.90
N GLN A 488 9.52 -8.69 15.82
CA GLN A 488 9.23 -9.77 14.88
C GLN A 488 9.44 -9.36 13.41
N VAL A 489 9.24 -8.09 13.07
CA VAL A 489 9.33 -7.60 11.68
C VAL A 489 10.60 -6.77 11.42
N TRP A 490 11.39 -6.52 12.46
CA TRP A 490 12.64 -5.76 12.39
C TRP A 490 13.86 -6.67 12.38
N TYR A 491 13.99 -7.56 13.37
CA TYR A 491 15.18 -8.40 13.54
C TYR A 491 15.41 -9.47 12.45
N PRO A 492 14.44 -9.84 11.59
CA PRO A 492 14.76 -10.66 10.41
C PRO A 492 15.67 -9.96 9.39
N SER A 493 15.84 -8.64 9.45
CA SER A 493 16.67 -7.88 8.50
C SER A 493 17.67 -6.93 9.17
N HIS A 494 17.70 -6.90 10.50
CA HIS A 494 18.50 -5.99 11.31
C HIS A 494 19.07 -6.69 12.54
N THR A 495 20.28 -6.35 12.96
CA THR A 495 20.87 -6.94 14.17
C THR A 495 20.44 -6.19 15.43
N LYS A 496 20.55 -6.83 16.61
CA LYS A 496 20.15 -6.21 17.89
C LYS A 496 21.14 -5.13 18.35
N GLU A 497 22.30 -5.06 17.72
CA GLU A 497 23.38 -4.12 18.00
C GLU A 497 23.27 -2.83 17.18
N GLU A 498 22.46 -2.82 16.11
CA GLU A 498 22.21 -1.62 15.29
C GLU A 498 21.60 -0.48 16.13
N THR A 499 22.02 0.76 15.90
CA THR A 499 21.55 1.95 16.65
C THR A 499 21.24 3.12 15.72
N ASN A 500 20.84 2.81 14.49
CA ASN A 500 20.54 3.78 13.45
C ASN A 500 19.30 4.59 13.81
N VAL A 501 19.41 5.91 13.65
CA VAL A 501 18.30 6.85 13.77
C VAL A 501 18.27 7.71 12.53
N TYR A 502 17.13 7.73 11.85
CA TYR A 502 16.94 8.50 10.62
C TYR A 502 16.00 9.67 10.92
N LYS A 503 16.52 10.88 10.99
CA LYS A 503 15.67 12.06 11.26
C LYS A 503 15.01 12.52 9.97
N PHE A 504 13.72 12.81 10.06
CA PHE A 504 12.91 13.20 8.91
C PHE A 504 13.51 14.40 8.17
N ASP A 505 13.95 15.43 8.90
CA ASP A 505 14.53 16.63 8.29
C ASP A 505 15.88 16.36 7.61
N ASP A 506 16.69 15.43 8.13
CA ASP A 506 17.97 15.06 7.51
C ASP A 506 17.76 14.31 6.19
N LEU A 507 16.64 13.58 6.06
CA LEU A 507 16.32 12.82 4.86
C LEU A 507 15.66 13.67 3.78
N PHE A 508 14.87 14.68 4.16
CA PHE A 508 13.98 15.42 3.26
C PHE A 508 14.21 16.93 3.21
N GLN A 509 15.28 17.41 3.82
CA GLN A 509 15.75 18.77 3.64
C GLN A 509 17.22 18.77 3.20
N ILE A 510 17.55 19.64 2.25
CA ILE A 510 18.94 19.88 1.83
C ILE A 510 19.26 21.32 2.16
N ASN A 511 20.20 21.55 3.08
CA ASN A 511 20.59 22.88 3.56
C ASN A 511 19.39 23.73 4.04
N GLY A 512 18.44 23.10 4.74
CA GLY A 512 17.21 23.75 5.22
C GLY A 512 16.14 24.01 4.15
N VAL A 513 16.35 23.56 2.91
CA VAL A 513 15.36 23.63 1.83
C VAL A 513 14.65 22.29 1.72
N LYS A 514 13.31 22.31 1.74
CA LYS A 514 12.48 21.11 1.56
C LYS A 514 12.77 20.45 0.22
N TRP A 515 12.86 19.12 0.22
CA TRP A 515 13.11 18.31 -0.97
C TRP A 515 12.17 18.65 -2.14
N ASP A 516 10.89 18.86 -1.85
CA ASP A 516 9.86 19.24 -2.82
C ASP A 516 10.19 20.54 -3.60
N ASP A 517 10.89 21.47 -2.96
CA ASP A 517 11.15 22.81 -3.48
C ASP A 517 12.49 22.92 -4.22
N ILE A 518 13.29 21.85 -4.19
CA ILE A 518 14.55 21.76 -4.93
C ILE A 518 14.20 21.64 -6.42
N LYS A 519 14.49 22.70 -7.19
CA LYS A 519 14.44 22.64 -8.65
C LYS A 519 15.49 21.65 -9.14
N ARG A 520 15.05 20.58 -9.78
CA ARG A 520 15.91 19.62 -10.47
C ARG A 520 15.92 19.92 -11.96
#